data_AF-A0A183MLG7-F1
#
_entry.id   AF-A0A183MLG7-F1
#
_cell.length_a   1.000
_cell.length_b   1.000
_cell.length_c   1.000
_cell.angle_alpha   90.00
_cell.angle_beta   90.00
_cell.angle_gamma   90.00
#
_symmetry.space_group_name_H-M   'P 1'
#
loop_
_entity.id
_entity.type
_entity.pdbx_description
1 polymer ?
#
loop_
_entity_poly.entity_id
_entity_poly.type
_entity_poly.pdbx_seq_one_letter_code
_entity_poly.pdbx_strand_id
1 'polypeptide(L)'
;MQEKTTCVAAAARAAYLQLKNILNSEQQSTNTKVRIFNTNVRTVLLYGTGTSKTTKLIIHKIQVFINSCLLWIYRPDTINNNPLWERTNQIPV
;
A
#
# COMPACT_ATOMS: atom_id res chain seq x y z
N MET A 1 -6.38 14.39 29.59
CA MET A 1 -6.47 13.16 28.78
C MET A 1 -6.29 13.50 27.29
N GLN A 2 -5.19 14.19 26.92
CA GLN A 2 -4.96 14.69 25.54
C GLN A 2 -3.67 14.09 24.93
N GLU A 3 -2.75 13.61 25.77
CA GLU A 3 -1.40 13.18 25.38
C GLU A 3 -1.34 11.75 24.82
N LYS A 4 -2.36 10.92 25.11
CA LYS A 4 -2.47 9.55 24.57
C LYS A 4 -3.01 9.52 23.14
N THR A 5 -3.72 10.56 22.70
CA THR A 5 -4.39 10.60 21.39
C THR A 5 -3.41 10.93 20.25
N THR A 6 -2.34 11.68 20.52
CA THR A 6 -1.30 12.04 19.53
C THR A 6 -0.41 10.85 19.16
N CYS A 7 -0.13 9.94 20.10
CA CYS A 7 0.72 8.77 19.88
C CYS A 7 0.11 7.77 18.86
N VAL A 8 -1.21 7.52 18.94
CA VAL A 8 -1.90 6.56 18.05
C VAL A 8 -1.94 7.05 16.61
N ALA A 9 -2.17 8.35 16.40
CA ALA A 9 -2.14 8.95 15.07
C ALA A 9 -0.74 8.91 14.44
N ALA A 10 0.32 9.06 15.25
CA ALA A 10 1.70 8.93 14.80
C ALA A 10 2.03 7.48 14.39
N ALA A 11 1.58 6.49 15.17
CA ALA A 11 1.76 5.08 14.85
C ALA A 11 1.03 4.68 13.55
N ALA A 12 -0.18 5.18 13.33
CA ALA A 12 -0.93 4.94 12.10
C ALA A 12 -0.22 5.54 10.86
N ARG A 13 0.34 6.74 11.00
CA ARG A 13 1.14 7.37 9.93
C ARG A 13 2.43 6.60 9.64
N ALA A 14 3.12 6.13 10.67
CA ALA A 14 4.32 5.32 10.52
C ALA A 14 4.01 3.99 9.82
N ALA A 15 2.94 3.31 10.21
CA ALA A 15 2.49 2.07 9.56
C ALA A 15 2.11 2.30 8.08
N TYR A 16 1.44 3.41 7.77
CA TYR A 16 1.14 3.79 6.39
C TYR A 16 2.41 4.03 5.56
N LEU A 17 3.41 4.72 6.12
CA LEU A 17 4.69 4.96 5.45
C LEU A 17 5.47 3.66 5.23
N GLN A 18 5.47 2.75 6.21
CA GLN A 18 6.10 1.44 6.05
C GLN A 18 5.42 0.62 4.96
N LEU A 19 4.08 0.56 4.95
CA LEU A 19 3.33 -0.11 3.89
C LEU A 19 3.62 0.50 2.52
N LYS A 20 3.75 1.84 2.46
CA LYS A 20 4.12 2.55 1.25
C LYS A 20 5.50 2.10 0.76
N ASN A 21 6.49 2.03 1.63
CA ASN A 21 7.85 1.60 1.25
C ASN A 21 7.89 0.12 0.78
N ILE A 22 7.11 -0.76 1.43
CA ILE A 22 6.98 -2.17 1.06
C ILE A 22 6.37 -2.31 -0.33
N LEU A 23 5.25 -1.64 -0.61
CA LEU A 23 4.56 -1.75 -1.90
C LEU A 23 5.33 -1.06 -3.05
N ASN A 24 6.18 -0.08 -2.77
CA ASN A 24 7.07 0.59 -3.73
C ASN A 24 8.32 -0.22 -4.09
N SER A 25 8.61 -1.31 -3.36
CA SER A 25 9.82 -2.07 -3.58
C SER A 25 9.73 -2.88 -4.88
N GLU A 26 10.69 -2.67 -5.77
CA GLU A 26 10.86 -3.43 -7.03
C GLU A 26 11.20 -4.91 -6.78
N GLN A 27 11.72 -5.24 -5.60
CA GLN A 27 12.17 -6.58 -5.26
C GLN A 27 11.02 -7.51 -4.81
N GLN A 28 9.85 -6.95 -4.51
CA GLN A 28 8.71 -7.73 -4.04
C GLN A 28 7.79 -8.15 -5.19
N SER A 29 7.59 -9.46 -5.32
CA SER A 29 6.65 -10.01 -6.29
C SER A 29 5.22 -9.50 -6.06
N THR A 30 4.44 -9.38 -7.13
CA THR A 30 3.02 -8.99 -7.09
C THR A 30 2.21 -9.87 -6.12
N ASN A 31 2.50 -11.17 -6.06
CA ASN A 31 1.84 -12.11 -5.14
C ASN A 31 2.09 -11.76 -3.66
N THR A 32 3.31 -11.36 -3.30
CA THR A 32 3.65 -10.93 -1.93
C THR A 32 2.95 -9.61 -1.58
N LYS A 33 2.96 -8.63 -2.50
CA LYS A 33 2.29 -7.32 -2.34
C LYS A 33 0.77 -7.49 -2.12
N VAL A 34 0.11 -8.33 -2.92
CA VAL A 34 -1.33 -8.64 -2.81
C VAL A 34 -1.66 -9.30 -1.47
N ARG A 35 -0.86 -10.27 -1.01
CA ARG A 35 -1.08 -10.97 0.26
C ARG A 35 -0.97 -10.05 1.47
N ILE A 36 0.04 -9.16 1.47
CA ILE A 36 0.22 -8.14 2.51
C ILE A 36 -0.97 -7.17 2.51
N PHE A 37 -1.39 -6.69 1.34
CA PHE A 37 -2.53 -5.79 1.21
C PHE A 37 -3.83 -6.43 1.73
N ASN A 38 -4.16 -7.64 1.30
CA ASN A 38 -5.35 -8.36 1.75
C ASN A 38 -5.40 -8.55 3.27
N THR A 39 -4.25 -8.82 3.89
CA THR A 39 -4.16 -8.99 5.35
C THR A 39 -4.43 -7.67 6.07
N ASN A 40 -3.84 -6.56 5.61
CA ASN A 40 -4.04 -5.24 6.20
C ASN A 40 -5.48 -4.72 6.03
N VAL A 41 -6.08 -4.89 4.84
CA VAL A 41 -7.48 -4.51 4.60
C VAL A 41 -8.43 -5.30 5.50
N ARG A 42 -8.19 -6.60 5.71
CA ARG A 42 -9.01 -7.43 6.60
C ARG A 42 -8.93 -6.95 8.04
N THR A 43 -7.75 -6.54 8.51
CA THR A 43 -7.56 -5.97 9.86
C THR A 43 -8.26 -4.63 10.01
N VAL A 44 -8.14 -3.72 9.03
CA VAL A 44 -8.82 -2.41 9.05
C VAL A 44 -10.34 -2.58 9.02
N LEU A 45 -10.84 -3.53 8.22
CA LEU A 45 -12.26 -3.85 8.15
C LEU A 45 -12.78 -4.42 9.47
N LEU A 46 -12.10 -5.42 10.04
CA LEU A 46 -12.48 -6.03 11.32
C LEU A 46 -12.51 -5.00 12.46
N TYR A 47 -11.52 -4.11 12.51
CA TYR A 47 -11.47 -3.02 13.49
C TYR A 47 -12.60 -2.00 13.28
N GLY A 48 -12.89 -1.65 12.02
CA GLY A 48 -13.97 -0.74 11.64
C GLY A 48 -15.38 -1.30 11.88
N THR A 49 -15.58 -2.62 11.75
CA THR A 49 -16.88 -3.28 11.98
C THR A 49 -17.23 -3.42 13.46
N GLY A 50 -16.23 -3.48 14.35
CA GLY A 50 -16.46 -3.59 15.80
C GLY A 50 -16.94 -2.29 16.45
N THR A 51 -16.81 -1.16 15.75
CA THR A 51 -17.28 0.15 16.21
C THR A 51 -18.53 0.52 15.41
N SER A 52 -19.70 0.24 16.01
CA SER A 52 -21.07 0.17 15.45
C SER A 52 -21.62 1.43 14.74
N LYS A 53 -20.78 2.33 14.22
CA LYS A 53 -21.18 3.51 13.44
C LYS A 53 -20.26 3.69 12.24
N THR A 54 -20.51 2.89 11.19
CA THR A 54 -19.82 2.99 9.90
C THR A 54 -20.28 4.26 9.17
N THR A 55 -19.69 5.40 9.50
CA THR A 55 -20.03 6.69 8.88
C THR A 55 -19.57 6.67 7.41
N LYS A 56 -20.38 7.25 6.50
CA LYS A 56 -20.07 7.39 5.06
C LYS A 56 -18.66 7.92 4.78
N LEU A 57 -18.14 8.79 5.66
CA LEU A 57 -16.78 9.31 5.62
C LEU A 57 -15.69 8.25 5.81
N ILE A 58 -15.89 7.28 6.70
CA ILE A 58 -14.93 6.20 6.98
C ILE A 58 -14.90 5.22 5.81
N ILE A 59 -16.07 4.84 5.28
CA ILE A 59 -16.19 3.97 4.10
C ILE A 59 -15.51 4.62 2.90
N HIS A 60 -15.79 5.90 2.65
CA HIS A 60 -15.16 6.63 1.54
C HIS A 60 -13.64 6.70 1.68
N LYS A 61 -13.11 6.93 2.89
CA LYS A 61 -11.67 6.91 3.15
C LYS A 61 -11.03 5.53 2.91
N ILE A 62 -11.68 4.45 3.36
CA ILE A 62 -11.22 3.08 3.10
C ILE A 62 -11.23 2.79 1.59
N GLN A 63 -12.26 3.25 0.88
CA GLN A 63 -12.39 3.01 -0.56
C GLN A 63 -11.32 3.75 -1.38
N VAL A 64 -11.03 5.01 -1.04
CA VAL A 64 -9.92 5.78 -1.64
C VAL A 64 -8.57 5.12 -1.35
N PHE A 65 -8.39 4.58 -0.13
CA PHE A 65 -7.19 3.85 0.25
C PHE A 65 -7.01 2.55 -0.56
N ILE A 66 -8.08 1.75 -0.69
CA ILE A 66 -8.07 0.53 -1.50
C ILE A 66 -7.74 0.84 -2.96
N ASN A 67 -8.39 1.84 -3.56
CA ASN A 67 -8.17 2.22 -4.95
C ASN A 67 -6.72 2.68 -5.20
N SER A 68 -6.14 3.43 -4.26
CA SER A 68 -4.74 3.87 -4.33
C SER A 68 -3.76 2.70 -4.29
N CYS A 69 -4.00 1.69 -3.43
CA CYS A 69 -3.16 0.51 -3.34
C CYS A 69 -3.30 -0.40 -4.56
N LEU A 70 -4.51 -0.56 -5.11
CA LEU A 70 -4.75 -1.34 -6.33
C LEU A 70 -4.02 -0.77 -7.53
N LEU A 71 -4.05 0.56 -7.70
CA LEU A 71 -3.31 1.26 -8.75
C LEU A 71 -1.79 1.01 -8.67
N TRP A 72 -1.28 0.75 -7.48
CA TRP A 72 0.14 0.53 -7.22
C TRP A 72 0.56 -0.93 -7.37
N ILE A 73 -0.28 -1.87 -6.95
CA ILE A 73 -0.07 -3.31 -7.10
C ILE A 73 -0.19 -3.73 -8.57
N TYR A 74 -1.14 -3.14 -9.30
CA TYR A 74 -1.39 -3.44 -10.71
C TYR A 74 -0.56 -2.57 -11.66
N ARG A 75 0.19 -1.58 -11.14
CA ARG A 75 1.16 -0.87 -11.96
C ARG A 75 2.20 -1.89 -12.42
N PRO A 76 2.43 -2.06 -13.73
CA PRO A 76 3.44 -3.01 -14.17
C PRO A 76 4.81 -2.55 -13.65
N ASP A 77 5.47 -3.42 -12.88
CA ASP A 77 6.91 -3.33 -12.55
C ASP A 77 7.78 -3.53 -13.83
N THR A 78 7.17 -3.51 -15.02
CA THR A 78 7.67 -4.08 -16.29
C THR A 78 7.82 -3.04 -17.41
N ILE A 79 8.19 -1.80 -17.07
CA ILE A 79 8.93 -0.94 -18.01
C ILE A 79 10.32 -0.68 -17.43
N ASN A 80 10.92 -1.73 -16.86
CA ASN A 80 12.35 -1.77 -16.72
C ASN A 80 12.91 -2.19 -18.08
N ASN A 81 13.48 -1.25 -18.84
CA ASN A 81 14.16 -1.55 -20.10
C ASN A 81 15.49 -2.29 -19.92
N ASN A 82 15.98 -2.47 -18.68
CA ASN A 82 17.27 -3.09 -18.39
C ASN A 82 17.44 -4.51 -19.00
N PRO A 83 16.44 -5.42 -18.98
CA PRO A 83 16.56 -6.73 -19.61
C PRO A 83 16.59 -6.67 -21.14
N LEU A 84 15.96 -5.64 -21.73
CA LEU A 84 16.04 -5.38 -23.17
C LEU A 84 17.41 -4.82 -23.54
N TRP A 85 17.97 -3.95 -22.70
CA TRP A 85 19.29 -3.32 -22.92
C TRP A 85 20.45 -4.32 -22.79
N GLU A 86 20.38 -5.26 -21.83
CA GLU A 86 21.35 -6.36 -21.71
C GLU A 86 21.32 -7.31 -22.92
N ARG A 87 20.18 -7.43 -23.61
CA ARG A 87 20.07 -8.25 -24.83
C ARG A 87 20.56 -7.53 -26.08
N THR A 88 20.54 -6.20 -26.11
CA THR A 88 20.90 -5.45 -27.32
C THR A 88 22.37 -5.01 -27.38
N ASN A 89 23.18 -5.13 -26.32
CA ASN A 89 24.62 -4.80 -26.29
C ASN A 89 24.96 -3.40 -26.89
N GLN A 90 24.02 -2.48 -26.93
CA GLN A 90 24.24 -1.15 -27.50
C GLN A 90 24.60 -0.16 -26.39
N ILE A 91 25.82 0.35 -26.46
CA ILE A 91 26.30 1.46 -25.65
C ILE A 91 25.65 2.74 -26.23
N PRO A 92 24.99 3.59 -25.42
CA PRO A 92 24.44 4.84 -25.91
C PRO A 92 25.60 5.76 -26.32
N VAL A 93 25.54 6.26 -27.56
CA VAL A 93 26.39 7.35 -28.07
C VAL A 93 25.82 8.68 -27.60
#